data_AF-A0A5C7QJH3-F1
#
_entry.id   AF-A0A5C7QJH3-F1
#
_cell.length_a   1.000
_cell.length_b   1.000
_cell.length_c   1.000
_cell.angle_alpha   90.00
_cell.angle_beta   90.00
_cell.angle_gamma   90.00
#
_symmetry.space_group_name_H-M   'P 1'
#
loop_
_entity.id
_entity.type
_entity.pdbx_description
1 polymer ?
#
loop_
_entity_poly.entity_id
_entity_poly.type
_entity_poly.pdbx_seq_one_letter_code
_entity_poly.pdbx_strand_id
1 'polypeptide(L)'
;MTTTADKSLQKVLNESNLNYLPTVFQLMKLGNMLGGEVKVVATGLTAAASFDITTSAVRAASTITGLDRNTTDALPAIAVVRSLRVTASGTANSVGSYAITDAGGTAVSPAAGANVGLATLSDDGKTLTFPTTVTAFTLTYMPKPHTDLDTVFKQMGL
;
A
#
# COMPACT_ATOMS: atom_id res chain seq x y z
N MET A 1 22.09 35.41 8.45
CA MET A 1 20.85 34.73 8.01
C MET A 1 21.28 33.46 7.30
N THR A 2 21.21 32.30 7.93
CA THR A 2 21.55 31.02 7.29
C THR A 2 20.31 30.48 6.60
N THR A 3 20.22 30.68 5.29
CA THR A 3 19.14 30.17 4.43
C THR A 3 19.34 28.68 4.17
N THR A 4 19.21 27.84 5.20
CA THR A 4 19.17 26.39 5.00
C THR A 4 17.83 26.08 4.32
N ALA A 5 17.86 25.93 3.00
CA ALA A 5 16.67 25.52 2.25
C ALA A 5 16.24 24.13 2.72
N ASP A 6 14.95 23.96 3.04
CA ASP A 6 14.37 22.67 3.38
C ASP A 6 14.64 21.68 2.23
N LYS A 7 15.36 20.60 2.55
CA LYS A 7 15.65 19.52 1.60
C LYS A 7 14.64 18.40 1.84
N SER A 8 13.99 17.91 0.79
CA SER A 8 13.21 16.68 0.88
C SER A 8 14.13 15.46 1.01
N LEU A 9 13.59 14.34 1.52
CA LEU A 9 14.30 13.06 1.54
C LEU A 9 14.78 12.68 0.12
N GLN A 10 13.95 12.93 -0.89
CA GLN A 10 14.31 12.71 -2.30
C GLN A 10 15.55 13.48 -2.72
N LYS A 11 15.65 14.76 -2.33
CA LYS A 11 16.81 15.60 -2.67
C LYS A 11 18.08 15.07 -2.01
N VAL A 12 18.00 14.62 -0.76
CA VAL A 12 19.14 14.03 -0.04
C VAL A 12 19.64 12.75 -0.73
N LEU A 13 18.71 11.90 -1.20
CA LEU A 13 19.06 10.70 -1.97
C LEU A 13 19.70 11.03 -3.31
N ASN A 14 19.11 11.96 -4.07
CA ASN A 14 19.63 12.36 -5.38
C ASN A 14 21.00 13.04 -5.30
N GLU A 15 21.24 13.83 -4.24
CA GLU A 15 22.56 14.42 -3.95
C GLU A 15 23.56 13.38 -3.43
N SER A 16 23.11 12.15 -3.12
CA SER A 16 23.94 11.04 -2.65
C SER A 16 24.81 11.40 -1.44
N ASN A 17 24.27 12.21 -0.52
CA ASN A 17 25.01 12.65 0.64
C ASN A 17 25.19 11.50 1.63
N LEU A 18 26.37 10.88 1.60
CA LEU A 18 26.73 9.70 2.41
C LEU A 18 26.50 9.88 3.91
N ASN A 19 26.57 11.11 4.43
CA ASN A 19 26.34 11.40 5.86
C ASN A 19 24.89 11.18 6.28
N TYR A 20 23.94 11.25 5.34
CA TYR A 20 22.50 11.19 5.65
C TYR A 20 21.81 9.98 5.03
N LEU A 21 22.45 9.27 4.09
CA LEU A 21 21.90 8.06 3.49
C LEU A 21 21.44 7.01 4.53
N PRO A 22 22.20 6.69 5.61
CA PRO A 22 21.75 5.70 6.58
C PRO A 22 20.41 6.09 7.23
N THR A 23 20.26 7.36 7.62
CA THR A 23 19.03 7.88 8.23
C THR A 23 17.87 7.85 7.25
N VAL A 24 18.09 8.28 6.00
CA VAL A 24 17.04 8.27 4.97
C VAL A 24 16.60 6.83 4.65
N PHE A 25 17.54 5.90 4.52
CA PHE A 25 17.23 4.48 4.28
C PHE A 25 16.43 3.85 5.42
N GLN A 26 16.73 4.23 6.66
CA GLN A 26 15.96 3.82 7.83
C GLN A 26 14.53 4.37 7.80
N LEU A 27 14.36 5.68 7.55
CA LEU A 27 13.05 6.33 7.48
C LEU A 27 12.14 5.76 6.39
N MET A 28 12.73 5.38 5.26
CA MET A 28 12.01 4.77 4.15
C MET A 28 11.68 3.28 4.38
N LYS A 29 12.35 2.63 5.36
CA LYS A 29 12.43 1.16 5.48
C LYS A 29 12.85 0.53 4.14
N LEU A 30 13.96 0.98 3.56
CA LEU A 30 14.39 0.64 2.20
C LEU A 30 14.47 -0.88 1.92
N GLY A 31 14.88 -1.69 2.91
CA GLY A 31 14.92 -3.14 2.77
C GLY A 31 13.57 -3.76 2.39
N ASN A 32 12.47 -3.22 2.92
CA ASN A 32 11.12 -3.67 2.58
C ASN A 32 10.70 -3.28 1.16
N MET A 33 11.25 -2.17 0.63
CA MET A 33 11.01 -1.78 -0.76
C MET A 33 11.79 -2.65 -1.74
N LEU A 34 13.04 -2.97 -1.40
CA LEU A 34 13.92 -3.79 -2.25
C LEU A 34 13.66 -5.29 -2.12
N GLY A 35 13.03 -5.74 -1.02
CA GLY A 35 12.59 -7.12 -0.82
C GLY A 35 11.53 -7.59 -1.84
N GLY A 36 10.93 -6.65 -2.58
CA GLY A 36 10.06 -6.94 -3.70
C GLY A 36 8.58 -6.92 -3.33
N GLU A 37 7.94 -8.07 -3.42
CA GLU A 37 6.48 -8.17 -3.37
C GLU A 37 5.97 -8.54 -1.98
N VAL A 38 5.02 -7.74 -1.49
CA VAL A 38 4.24 -8.02 -0.28
C VAL A 38 2.96 -8.72 -0.70
N LYS A 39 2.67 -9.86 -0.06
CA LYS A 39 1.40 -10.58 -0.22
C LYS A 39 0.58 -10.49 1.06
N VAL A 40 -0.68 -10.10 0.89
CA VAL A 40 -1.68 -9.95 1.94
C VAL A 40 -2.85 -10.85 1.61
N VAL A 41 -3.17 -11.79 2.51
CA VAL A 41 -4.35 -12.65 2.42
C VAL A 41 -5.27 -12.28 3.56
N ALA A 42 -6.27 -11.44 3.28
CA ALA A 42 -7.24 -10.96 4.26
C ALA A 42 -8.48 -11.85 4.28
N THR A 43 -8.90 -12.29 5.47
CA THR A 43 -10.06 -13.16 5.68
C THR A 43 -10.88 -12.68 6.87
N GLY A 44 -12.22 -12.75 6.79
CA GLY A 44 -13.08 -12.38 7.91
C GLY A 44 -13.15 -10.87 8.14
N LEU A 45 -12.96 -10.06 7.10
CA LEU A 45 -13.15 -8.62 7.17
C LEU A 45 -14.64 -8.30 7.39
N THR A 46 -14.91 -7.24 8.15
CA THR A 46 -16.25 -6.66 8.20
C THR A 46 -16.65 -6.19 6.80
N ALA A 47 -17.87 -6.52 6.37
CA ALA A 47 -18.34 -6.24 5.02
C ALA A 47 -18.29 -4.73 4.72
N ALA A 48 -17.44 -4.34 3.78
CA ALA A 48 -17.28 -2.95 3.34
C ALA A 48 -16.88 -2.91 1.86
N ALA A 49 -17.17 -1.80 1.19
CA ALA A 49 -16.71 -1.56 -0.18
C ALA A 49 -15.30 -0.95 -0.22
N SER A 50 -14.88 -0.26 0.84
CA SER A 50 -13.59 0.42 0.91
C SER A 50 -12.77 -0.08 2.10
N PHE A 51 -11.50 -0.37 1.86
CA PHE A 51 -10.56 -0.81 2.88
C PHE A 51 -9.29 0.04 2.82
N ASP A 52 -8.99 0.73 3.92
CA ASP A 52 -7.64 1.23 4.15
C ASP A 52 -6.75 0.08 4.61
N ILE A 53 -5.88 -0.35 3.71
CA ILE A 53 -4.99 -1.50 3.89
C ILE A 53 -3.95 -1.28 4.99
N THR A 54 -3.68 -0.02 5.37
CA THR A 54 -2.71 0.33 6.41
C THR A 54 -3.29 0.23 7.83
N THR A 55 -4.60 0.07 7.95
CA THR A 55 -5.29 -0.03 9.25
C THR A 55 -4.95 -1.31 10.01
N SER A 56 -5.06 -1.23 11.33
CA SER A 56 -4.92 -2.39 12.22
C SER A 56 -5.98 -3.47 11.96
N ALA A 57 -7.17 -3.09 11.49
CA ALA A 57 -8.26 -4.02 11.18
C ALA A 57 -7.91 -4.94 10.00
N VAL A 58 -7.47 -4.37 8.87
CA VAL A 58 -7.02 -5.16 7.72
C VAL A 58 -5.82 -6.01 8.10
N ARG A 59 -4.85 -5.43 8.83
CA ARG A 59 -3.68 -6.18 9.31
C ARG A 59 -4.05 -7.38 10.17
N ALA A 60 -4.92 -7.20 11.15
CA ALA A 60 -5.30 -8.26 12.10
C ALA A 60 -6.05 -9.40 11.39
N ALA A 61 -6.81 -9.09 10.35
CA ALA A 61 -7.52 -10.05 9.52
C ALA A 61 -6.63 -10.71 8.44
N SER A 62 -5.33 -10.38 8.36
CA SER A 62 -4.47 -10.76 7.25
C SER A 62 -3.29 -11.64 7.63
N THR A 63 -3.06 -12.67 6.81
CA THR A 63 -1.75 -13.33 6.71
C THR A 63 -0.87 -12.57 5.74
N ILE A 64 0.33 -12.17 6.19
CA ILE A 64 1.21 -11.24 5.46
C ILE A 64 2.58 -11.90 5.27
N THR A 65 3.09 -11.86 4.04
CA THR A 65 4.41 -12.39 3.67
C THR A 65 5.16 -11.43 2.76
N GLY A 66 6.49 -11.51 2.72
CA GLY A 66 7.33 -10.64 1.88
C GLY A 66 7.63 -9.26 2.50
N LEU A 67 7.46 -9.12 3.82
CA LEU A 67 7.76 -7.90 4.56
C LEU A 67 8.45 -8.22 5.87
N ASP A 68 9.59 -7.58 6.14
CA ASP A 68 10.20 -7.59 7.47
C ASP A 68 9.59 -6.48 8.34
N ARG A 69 8.99 -6.85 9.47
CA ARG A 69 8.19 -5.95 10.29
C ARG A 69 7.99 -6.47 11.69
N ASN A 70 7.74 -5.54 12.63
CA ASN A 70 7.09 -5.92 13.88
C ASN A 70 5.62 -6.28 13.60
N THR A 71 5.07 -7.23 14.34
CA THR A 71 3.69 -7.72 14.14
C THR A 71 2.63 -6.62 14.33
N THR A 72 2.97 -5.57 15.09
CA THR A 72 2.12 -4.41 15.36
C THR A 72 2.29 -3.28 14.34
N ASP A 73 3.27 -3.34 13.44
CA ASP A 73 3.47 -2.31 12.42
C ASP A 73 2.32 -2.33 11.40
N ALA A 74 1.92 -1.14 10.95
CA ALA A 74 0.98 -1.00 9.84
C ALA A 74 1.55 -1.64 8.56
N LEU A 75 0.67 -2.06 7.65
CA LEU A 75 1.08 -2.43 6.30
C LEU A 75 1.55 -1.16 5.56
N PRO A 76 2.62 -1.24 4.75
CA PRO A 76 3.01 -0.11 3.90
C PRO A 76 1.93 0.18 2.87
N ALA A 77 1.80 1.45 2.47
CA ALA A 77 0.91 1.83 1.39
C ALA A 77 1.35 1.17 0.06
N ILE A 78 0.42 1.05 -0.88
CA ILE A 78 0.63 0.39 -2.17
C ILE A 78 1.30 1.35 -3.15
N ALA A 79 2.42 0.95 -3.74
CA ALA A 79 3.04 1.69 -4.85
C ALA A 79 2.48 1.19 -6.18
N VAL A 80 2.41 -0.13 -6.35
CA VAL A 80 1.81 -0.77 -7.53
C VAL A 80 1.21 -2.11 -7.15
N VAL A 81 -0.02 -2.35 -7.58
CA VAL A 81 -0.68 -3.65 -7.44
C VAL A 81 -0.19 -4.60 -8.53
N ARG A 82 0.24 -5.79 -8.13
CA ARG A 82 0.64 -6.89 -9.01
C ARG A 82 -0.53 -7.82 -9.31
N SER A 83 -1.28 -8.17 -8.27
CA SER A 83 -2.51 -8.95 -8.42
C SER A 83 -3.48 -8.63 -7.30
N LEU A 84 -4.77 -8.63 -7.63
CA LEU A 84 -5.86 -8.50 -6.69
C LEU A 84 -6.95 -9.49 -7.03
N ARG A 85 -7.40 -10.23 -6.02
CA ARG A 85 -8.52 -11.17 -6.14
C ARG A 85 -9.40 -11.09 -4.92
N VAL A 86 -10.68 -10.80 -5.11
CA VAL A 86 -11.70 -10.96 -4.07
C VAL A 86 -12.01 -12.44 -3.94
N THR A 87 -11.92 -12.97 -2.74
CA THR A 87 -12.15 -14.39 -2.44
C THR A 87 -13.47 -14.64 -1.73
N ALA A 88 -14.05 -13.63 -1.07
CA ALA A 88 -15.38 -13.70 -0.50
C ALA A 88 -16.06 -12.32 -0.50
N SER A 89 -17.37 -12.34 -0.72
CA SER A 89 -18.25 -11.17 -0.68
C SER A 89 -19.65 -11.61 -0.25
N GLY A 90 -20.38 -10.72 0.45
CA GLY A 90 -21.80 -10.90 0.72
C GLY A 90 -22.71 -10.54 -0.47
N THR A 91 -22.15 -10.01 -1.55
CA THR A 91 -22.86 -9.61 -2.76
C THR A 91 -22.56 -10.60 -3.88
N ALA A 92 -23.59 -10.99 -4.63
CA ALA A 92 -23.44 -11.86 -5.79
C ALA A 92 -22.53 -11.19 -6.86
N ASN A 93 -21.76 -12.01 -7.59
CA ASN A 93 -20.89 -11.56 -8.69
C ASN A 93 -19.78 -10.57 -8.30
N SER A 94 -19.30 -10.63 -7.06
CA SER A 94 -18.19 -9.79 -6.58
C SER A 94 -16.91 -10.58 -6.31
N VAL A 95 -16.97 -11.92 -6.36
CA VAL A 95 -15.80 -12.79 -6.21
C VAL A 95 -15.12 -12.94 -7.57
N GLY A 96 -13.80 -12.76 -7.62
CA GLY A 96 -13.04 -12.85 -8.86
C GLY A 96 -11.77 -12.01 -8.84
N SER A 97 -11.08 -12.01 -9.99
CA SER A 97 -9.89 -11.19 -10.22
C SER A 97 -10.28 -9.74 -10.50
N TYR A 98 -9.48 -8.81 -9.99
CA TYR A 98 -9.67 -7.37 -10.19
C TYR A 98 -8.39 -6.73 -10.71
N ALA A 99 -8.55 -5.82 -11.68
CA ALA A 99 -7.55 -4.84 -12.05
C ALA A 99 -7.79 -3.54 -11.27
N ILE A 100 -6.76 -2.70 -11.22
CA ILE A 100 -6.81 -1.42 -10.51
C ILE A 100 -6.94 -0.27 -11.52
N THR A 101 -7.82 0.66 -11.21
CA THR A 101 -7.87 1.99 -11.82
C THR A 101 -7.54 3.06 -10.76
N ASP A 102 -7.36 4.30 -11.19
CA ASP A 102 -7.04 5.41 -10.29
C ASP A 102 -8.24 5.80 -9.40
N ALA A 103 -8.02 6.76 -8.50
CA ALA A 103 -9.03 7.24 -7.56
C ALA A 103 -10.25 7.88 -8.23
N GLY A 104 -10.10 8.41 -9.46
CA GLY A 104 -11.18 9.01 -10.25
C GLY A 104 -11.93 8.00 -11.14
N GLY A 105 -11.41 6.78 -11.26
CA GLY A 105 -12.02 5.72 -12.02
C GLY A 105 -13.32 5.20 -11.42
N THR A 106 -13.99 4.32 -12.17
CA THR A 106 -15.23 3.67 -11.73
C THR A 106 -14.95 2.20 -11.40
N ALA A 107 -15.26 1.79 -10.17
CA ALA A 107 -15.19 0.40 -9.77
C ALA A 107 -16.32 -0.41 -10.46
N VAL A 108 -16.00 -1.61 -10.96
CA VAL A 108 -16.93 -2.44 -11.74
C VAL A 108 -16.83 -3.89 -11.29
N SER A 109 -17.97 -4.54 -11.06
CA SER A 109 -18.00 -5.94 -10.64
C SER A 109 -17.64 -6.87 -11.79
N PRO A 110 -16.90 -7.97 -11.53
CA PRO A 110 -16.70 -9.01 -12.52
C PRO A 110 -18.05 -9.65 -12.86
N ALA A 111 -18.41 -9.70 -14.14
CA ALA A 111 -19.61 -10.42 -14.55
C ALA A 111 -19.39 -11.94 -14.41
N ALA A 112 -19.90 -12.54 -13.33
CA ALA A 112 -19.94 -13.99 -13.09
C ALA A 112 -18.63 -14.75 -13.37
N GLY A 113 -17.47 -14.15 -13.05
CA GLY A 113 -16.15 -14.76 -13.29
C GLY A 113 -15.71 -14.84 -14.75
N ALA A 114 -16.50 -14.34 -15.69
CA ALA A 114 -16.16 -14.28 -17.11
C ALA A 114 -15.17 -13.15 -17.43
N ASN A 115 -15.18 -12.08 -16.62
CA ASN A 115 -14.38 -10.87 -16.83
C ASN A 115 -13.62 -10.48 -15.56
N VAL A 116 -12.54 -9.71 -15.73
CA VAL A 116 -11.82 -9.04 -14.65
C VAL A 116 -12.65 -7.84 -14.16
N GLY A 117 -12.83 -7.72 -12.85
CA GLY A 117 -13.45 -6.54 -12.23
C GLY A 117 -12.49 -5.35 -12.16
N LEU A 118 -13.01 -4.16 -11.85
CA LEU A 118 -12.22 -2.96 -11.60
C LEU A 118 -12.41 -2.52 -10.15
N ALA A 119 -11.31 -2.30 -9.44
CA ALA A 119 -11.27 -1.64 -8.15
C ALA A 119 -10.47 -0.33 -8.30
N THR A 120 -10.76 0.66 -7.46
CA THR A 120 -9.97 1.90 -7.43
C THR A 120 -8.95 1.85 -6.30
N LEU A 121 -7.83 2.56 -6.49
CA LEU A 121 -6.82 2.79 -5.46
C LEU A 121 -6.68 4.30 -5.24
N SER A 122 -6.70 4.74 -3.98
CA SER A 122 -6.42 6.13 -3.64
C SER A 122 -5.00 6.54 -4.04
N ASP A 123 -4.79 7.83 -4.35
CA ASP A 123 -3.49 8.33 -4.82
C ASP A 123 -2.37 8.17 -3.77
N ASP A 124 -2.73 8.14 -2.49
CA ASP A 124 -1.79 7.88 -1.41
C ASP A 124 -1.44 6.39 -1.25
N GLY A 125 -2.13 5.50 -1.96
CA GLY A 125 -1.92 4.06 -2.02
C GLY A 125 -2.52 3.28 -0.84
N LYS A 126 -3.35 3.92 0.01
CA LYS A 126 -3.86 3.28 1.23
C LYS A 126 -5.21 2.61 1.05
N THR A 127 -6.13 3.23 0.31
CA THR A 127 -7.53 2.78 0.23
C THR A 127 -7.79 2.04 -1.08
N LEU A 128 -8.17 0.77 -0.96
CA LEU A 128 -8.74 -0.02 -2.05
C LEU A 128 -10.27 0.07 -1.97
N THR A 129 -10.90 0.42 -3.09
CA THR A 129 -12.37 0.49 -3.19
C THR A 129 -12.91 -0.43 -4.28
N PHE A 130 -13.83 -1.28 -3.87
CA PHE A 130 -14.56 -2.25 -4.68
C PHE A 130 -15.95 -1.71 -5.05
N PRO A 131 -16.56 -2.22 -6.14
CA PRO A 131 -17.91 -1.81 -6.55
C PRO A 131 -19.01 -2.22 -5.55
N THR A 132 -18.73 -3.19 -4.69
CA THR A 132 -19.67 -3.80 -3.75
C THR A 132 -18.95 -4.18 -2.46
N THR A 133 -19.69 -4.63 -1.46
CA THR A 133 -19.10 -5.11 -0.20
C THR A 133 -18.21 -6.35 -0.44
N VAL A 134 -17.07 -6.40 0.24
CA VAL A 134 -16.12 -7.52 0.22
C VAL A 134 -15.83 -7.94 1.67
N THR A 135 -15.54 -9.23 1.88
CA THR A 135 -15.23 -9.79 3.20
C THR A 135 -13.92 -10.57 3.23
N ALA A 136 -13.34 -10.89 2.07
CA ALA A 136 -12.00 -11.47 1.96
C ALA A 136 -11.37 -11.16 0.60
N PHE A 137 -10.06 -10.93 0.59
CA PHE A 137 -9.29 -10.73 -0.64
C PHE A 137 -7.83 -11.20 -0.50
N THR A 138 -7.19 -11.43 -1.63
CA THR A 138 -5.75 -11.63 -1.76
C THR A 138 -5.18 -10.50 -2.60
N LEU A 139 -4.15 -9.83 -2.08
CA LEU A 139 -3.47 -8.72 -2.72
C LEU A 139 -1.97 -9.02 -2.74
N THR A 140 -1.34 -8.86 -3.90
CA THR A 140 0.12 -8.79 -4.04
C THR A 140 0.49 -7.43 -4.60
N TYR A 141 1.46 -6.75 -3.99
CA TYR A 141 1.86 -5.39 -4.39
C TYR A 141 3.31 -5.07 -4.03
N MET A 142 3.85 -4.03 -4.64
CA MET A 142 5.11 -3.42 -4.21
C MET A 142 4.82 -2.27 -3.23
N PRO A 143 5.52 -2.20 -2.09
CA PRO A 143 5.25 -1.20 -1.07
C PRO A 143 5.82 0.18 -1.43
N LYS A 144 5.11 1.25 -1.05
CA LYS A 144 5.66 2.62 -1.02
C LYS A 144 6.70 2.75 0.10
N PRO A 145 7.61 3.75 0.01
CA PRO A 145 8.42 4.17 1.14
C PRO A 145 7.57 4.37 2.39
N HIS A 146 8.10 3.99 3.56
CA HIS A 146 7.39 4.20 4.83
C HIS A 146 7.19 5.69 5.15
N THR A 147 8.16 6.52 4.79
CA THR A 147 8.07 7.99 4.85
C THR A 147 8.07 8.52 3.43
N ASP A 148 7.10 9.39 3.08
CA ASP A 148 7.00 9.95 1.74
C ASP A 148 8.26 10.76 1.39
N LEU A 149 8.73 10.61 0.15
CA LEU A 149 10.00 11.16 -0.29
C LEU A 149 10.01 12.70 -0.40
N ASP A 150 8.84 13.32 -0.46
CA ASP A 150 8.64 14.77 -0.41
C ASP A 150 8.72 15.33 1.03
N THR A 151 8.72 14.47 2.05
CA THR A 151 8.88 14.86 3.45
C THR A 151 10.19 15.62 3.64
N VAL A 152 10.12 16.74 4.35
CA VAL A 152 11.29 17.55 4.71
C VAL A 152 12.22 16.73 5.60
N PHE A 153 13.47 16.57 5.15
CA PHE A 153 14.53 15.95 5.94
C PHE A 153 14.92 16.87 7.09
N LYS A 154 14.63 16.42 8.31
CA LYS A 154 15.13 17.08 9.52
C LYS A 154 16.49 16.51 9.86
N GLN A 155 17.52 17.32 9.72
CA GLN A 155 18.85 16.98 10.21
C GLN A 155 18.76 16.83 11.74
N MET A 156 18.74 15.61 12.24
CA MET A 156 18.93 15.37 13.66
C MET A 156 20.37 15.73 13.98
N GLY A 157 20.56 16.66 14.93
CA GLY A 157 21.89 17.07 15.37
C GLY A 157 22.68 15.86 15.85
N LEU A 158 23.95 15.79 15.43
CA LEU A 158 24.96 14.92 16.01
C LEU A 158 25.26 15.34 17.45
#